data_AF-A0A1A3SNB9-F1
#
_entry.id   AF-A0A1A3SNB9-F1
#
_cell.length_a   1.000
_cell.length_b   1.000
_cell.length_c   1.000
_cell.angle_alpha   90.00
_cell.angle_beta   90.00
_cell.angle_gamma   90.00
#
_symmetry.space_group_name_H-M   'P 1'
#
loop_
_entity.id
_entity.type
_entity.pdbx_description
1 polymer ?
#
loop_
_entity_poly.entity_id
_entity_poly.type
_entity_poly.pdbx_seq_one_letter_code
_entity_poly.pdbx_strand_id
1 'polypeptide(L)'
;MACPFCGSGVGKTDVCPNCGALKDGVTNTGWRPDPTARHEGRYFVAGRPTDRVRDGKAETTDADGGRLLPAYLDIPARSRTSIRSTWLGTGIATVVLVVSATVIWAVQLPRHDAQSPDADYLSALKDSGLATGFNSDANALAHARSVCKQLEDGGPQQGLAADKLAVDAFCPRFSEGFHILETAEASGTFVLIDTTKEFVSSIDSDGANCHGTHGYADIGSGTPVMVKNGKGEVLASTSLGEGHGDDINCRFTFKFPITEGQDRYVVSVGRRGEFSFSFEQLRRGGIEIHLGE
;
A
#
# COMPACT_ATOMS: atom_id res chain seq x y z
N MET A 1 19.30 -4.33 21.14
CA MET A 1 20.22 -3.54 21.99
C MET A 1 19.86 -2.07 21.79
N ALA A 2 20.14 -1.16 22.72
CA ALA A 2 19.88 0.28 22.51
C ALA A 2 21.17 0.97 22.02
N CYS A 3 21.03 1.92 21.11
CA CYS A 3 22.16 2.75 20.68
C CYS A 3 22.66 3.58 21.87
N PRO A 4 23.95 3.52 22.23
CA PRO A 4 24.48 4.29 23.36
C PRO A 4 24.47 5.82 23.12
N PHE A 5 24.28 6.25 21.87
CA PHE A 5 24.31 7.66 21.49
C PHE A 5 22.92 8.32 21.48
N CYS A 6 21.89 7.63 20.98
CA CYS A 6 20.54 8.19 20.84
C CYS A 6 19.43 7.36 21.49
N GLY A 7 19.76 6.24 22.13
CA GLY A 7 18.79 5.36 22.78
C GLY A 7 17.88 4.55 21.84
N SER A 8 17.95 4.77 20.52
CA SER A 8 17.13 4.05 19.54
C SER A 8 17.46 2.55 19.51
N GLY A 9 16.46 1.71 19.24
CA GLY A 9 16.65 0.27 19.11
C GLY A 9 17.59 -0.05 17.94
N VAL A 10 18.74 -0.67 18.24
CA VAL A 10 19.59 -1.27 17.22
C VAL A 10 19.12 -2.71 17.02
N GLY A 11 18.66 -3.00 15.80
CA GLY A 11 18.23 -4.33 15.38
C GLY A 11 19.39 -5.32 15.31
N LYS A 12 19.21 -6.44 14.59
CA LYS A 12 20.25 -7.50 14.48
C LYS A 12 21.50 -7.09 13.70
N THR A 13 21.55 -5.89 13.13
CA THR A 13 22.62 -5.42 12.23
C THR A 13 23.72 -4.60 12.93
N ASP A 14 23.61 -4.34 14.24
CA ASP A 14 24.49 -3.43 14.99
C ASP A 14 24.60 -2.01 14.36
N VAL A 15 23.64 -1.64 13.51
CA VAL A 15 23.52 -0.29 12.90
C VAL A 15 22.36 0.44 13.55
N CYS A 16 22.66 1.61 14.12
CA CYS A 16 21.64 2.55 14.55
C CYS A 16 21.11 3.31 13.34
N PRO A 17 19.77 3.35 13.11
CA PRO A 17 19.18 4.12 12.03
C PRO A 17 19.48 5.63 12.13
N ASN A 18 19.73 6.11 13.35
CA ASN A 18 19.97 7.52 13.64
C ASN A 18 21.43 7.86 13.89
N CYS A 19 22.33 6.91 14.14
CA CYS A 19 23.72 7.23 14.52
C CYS A 19 24.77 6.46 13.72
N GLY A 20 24.37 5.54 12.85
CA GLY A 20 25.30 4.70 12.09
C GLY A 20 25.74 3.43 12.84
N ALA A 21 26.78 2.78 12.33
CA ALA A 21 27.29 1.52 12.85
C ALA A 21 27.96 1.69 14.22
N LEU A 22 27.67 0.76 15.15
CA LEU A 22 28.28 0.74 16.48
C LEU A 22 29.61 -0.04 16.54
N LYS A 23 29.93 -0.82 15.49
CA LYS A 23 31.16 -1.60 15.36
C LYS A 23 31.75 -1.40 13.97
N ASP A 24 33.08 -1.49 13.89
CA ASP A 24 33.80 -1.46 12.62
C ASP A 24 33.47 -2.69 11.75
N GLY A 25 33.48 -2.52 10.43
CA GLY A 25 33.31 -3.61 9.46
C GLY A 25 31.87 -3.84 8.97
N VAL A 26 30.91 -2.98 9.32
CA VAL A 26 29.53 -3.10 8.82
C VAL A 26 29.40 -2.48 7.42
N THR A 27 29.07 -3.29 6.42
CA THR A 27 28.92 -2.88 5.01
C THR A 27 27.55 -2.26 4.74
N ASN A 28 27.31 -1.04 5.24
CA ASN A 28 26.07 -0.29 4.98
C ASN A 28 26.38 1.12 4.49
N THR A 29 26.39 1.31 3.17
CA THR A 29 26.69 2.59 2.50
C THR A 29 25.41 3.15 1.89
N GLY A 30 25.15 4.44 2.09
CA GLY A 30 23.97 5.10 1.50
C GLY A 30 23.45 6.28 2.30
N TRP A 31 22.37 6.87 1.81
CA TRP A 31 21.69 8.00 2.45
C TRP A 31 20.81 7.55 3.62
N ARG A 32 20.88 8.30 4.72
CA ARG A 32 20.03 8.14 5.91
C ARG A 32 19.59 9.52 6.41
N PRO A 33 18.54 9.64 7.23
CA PRO A 33 18.21 10.89 7.91
C PRO A 33 19.44 11.47 8.62
N ASP A 34 19.70 12.77 8.49
CA ASP A 34 20.87 13.38 9.12
C ASP A 34 20.72 13.31 10.65
N PRO A 35 21.62 12.60 11.36
CA PRO A 35 21.58 12.50 12.81
C PRO A 35 21.64 13.85 13.54
N THR A 36 22.23 14.85 12.89
CA THR A 36 22.36 16.21 13.46
C THR A 36 21.12 17.07 13.27
N ALA A 37 20.14 16.59 12.48
CA ALA A 37 18.96 17.34 12.06
C ALA A 37 19.26 18.71 11.41
N ARG A 38 20.49 18.90 10.89
CA ARG A 38 20.89 20.11 10.15
C ARG A 38 20.48 20.05 8.68
N HIS A 39 20.36 18.83 8.15
CA HIS A 39 19.96 18.52 6.78
C HIS A 39 18.94 17.38 6.74
N GLU A 40 18.27 17.20 5.61
CA GLU A 40 17.32 16.09 5.42
C GLU A 40 18.01 14.72 5.46
N GLY A 41 19.21 14.61 4.89
CA GLY A 41 19.95 13.36 4.89
C GLY A 41 21.47 13.53 4.95
N ARG A 42 22.14 12.53 5.53
CA ARG A 42 23.60 12.39 5.56
C ARG A 42 24.03 11.10 4.89
N TYR A 43 25.12 11.15 4.14
CA TYR A 43 25.66 9.97 3.47
C TYR A 43 26.57 9.19 4.42
N PHE A 44 26.39 7.87 4.46
CA PHE A 44 27.19 6.96 5.26
C PHE A 44 28.05 6.08 4.35
N VAL A 45 29.29 5.84 4.74
CA VAL A 45 30.23 4.93 4.06
C VAL A 45 30.65 3.86 5.06
N ALA A 46 30.39 2.60 4.73
CA ALA A 46 30.64 1.47 5.64
C ALA A 46 30.06 1.71 7.06
N GLY A 47 28.83 2.25 7.11
CA GLY A 47 28.11 2.56 8.35
C GLY A 47 28.60 3.80 9.09
N ARG A 48 29.63 4.51 8.61
CA ARG A 48 30.19 5.71 9.24
C ARG A 48 29.68 7.00 8.58
N PRO A 49 29.28 8.03 9.34
CA PRO A 49 28.78 9.29 8.78
C PRO A 49 29.90 10.07 8.09
N THR A 50 29.55 10.75 6.99
CA THR A 50 30.46 11.60 6.21
C THR A 50 30.03 13.07 6.27
N ASP A 51 30.82 13.96 5.66
CA ASP A 51 30.49 15.37 5.48
C ASP A 51 29.37 15.60 4.45
N ARG A 52 29.16 14.66 3.53
CA ARG A 52 28.18 14.79 2.46
C ARG A 52 26.76 14.70 3.01
N VAL A 53 26.01 15.76 2.79
CA VAL A 53 24.62 15.95 3.24
C VAL A 53 23.73 16.33 2.06
N ARG A 54 22.42 16.18 2.21
CA ARG A 54 21.44 16.59 1.21
C ARG A 54 20.21 17.21 1.85
N ASP A 55 19.63 18.15 1.10
CA ASP A 55 18.28 18.69 1.31
C ASP A 55 17.51 18.49 0.00
N GLY A 56 16.55 17.56 0.01
CA GLY A 56 15.91 17.03 -1.20
C GLY A 56 16.92 16.43 -2.18
N LYS A 57 17.05 17.07 -3.34
CA LYS A 57 17.99 16.69 -4.42
C LYS A 57 19.31 17.45 -4.39
N ALA A 58 19.43 18.49 -3.56
CA ALA A 58 20.65 19.29 -3.47
C ALA A 58 21.63 18.62 -2.52
N GLU A 59 22.83 18.32 -3.00
CA GLU A 59 23.90 17.76 -2.17
C GLU A 59 24.96 18.82 -1.85
N THR A 60 25.41 18.86 -0.60
CA THR A 60 26.45 19.76 -0.11
C THR A 60 27.32 19.04 0.93
N THR A 61 28.24 19.76 1.56
CA THR A 61 29.11 19.27 2.64
C THR A 61 28.87 20.07 3.92
N ASP A 62 28.67 19.38 5.04
CA ASP A 62 28.52 19.93 6.38
C ASP A 62 29.53 19.26 7.32
N ALA A 63 30.78 19.76 7.25
CA ALA A 63 31.88 19.28 8.08
C ALA A 63 31.64 19.57 9.58
N ASP A 64 30.97 20.68 9.90
CA ASP A 64 30.67 21.05 11.29
C ASP A 64 29.67 20.08 11.91
N GLY A 65 28.57 19.73 11.22
CA GLY A 65 27.66 18.69 11.70
C GLY A 65 28.29 17.30 11.66
N GLY A 66 29.14 17.01 10.67
CA GLY A 66 29.88 15.74 10.61
C GLY A 66 30.72 15.50 11.87
N ARG A 67 31.44 16.52 12.35
CA ARG A 67 32.28 16.45 13.56
C ARG A 67 31.50 16.22 14.86
N LEU A 68 30.19 16.44 14.87
CA LEU A 68 29.33 16.12 16.03
C LEU A 68 29.04 14.62 16.15
N LEU A 69 29.35 13.83 15.11
CA LEU A 69 28.96 12.43 15.04
C LEU A 69 30.13 11.48 15.36
N PRO A 70 29.86 10.39 16.10
CA PRO A 70 30.87 9.41 16.42
C PRO A 70 31.39 8.74 15.14
N ALA A 71 32.70 8.45 15.12
CA ALA A 71 33.36 7.80 13.99
C ALA A 71 33.17 8.53 12.64
N TYR A 72 33.01 9.85 12.64
CA TYR A 72 33.00 10.69 11.43
C TYR A 72 34.17 10.39 10.47
N LEU A 73 33.89 10.40 9.18
CA LEU A 73 34.88 10.33 8.10
C LEU A 73 34.89 11.64 7.31
N ASP A 74 36.05 12.30 7.30
CA ASP A 74 36.29 13.47 6.46
C ASP A 74 36.60 13.01 5.04
N ILE A 75 35.63 13.11 4.13
CA ILE A 75 35.81 12.75 2.72
C ILE A 75 35.98 14.05 1.95
N PRO A 76 37.15 14.33 1.34
CA PRO A 76 37.35 15.58 0.63
C PRO A 76 36.34 15.72 -0.52
N ALA A 77 35.64 16.85 -0.56
CA ALA A 77 34.73 17.21 -1.64
C ALA A 77 35.46 17.08 -2.99
N ARG A 78 34.85 16.37 -3.94
CA ARG A 78 35.38 16.20 -5.30
C ARG A 78 35.54 17.57 -5.94
N SER A 79 36.77 18.10 -5.95
CA SER A 79 37.06 19.39 -6.53
C SER A 79 36.69 19.36 -8.01
N ARG A 80 35.76 20.24 -8.40
CA ARG A 80 35.52 20.56 -9.82
C ARG A 80 36.69 21.41 -10.31
N THR A 81 37.87 20.81 -10.48
CA THR A 81 38.96 21.47 -11.18
C THR A 81 38.76 21.28 -12.68
N SER A 82 38.22 22.35 -13.28
CA SER A 82 38.28 22.69 -14.69
C SER A 82 39.65 22.30 -15.27
N ILE A 83 39.64 21.36 -16.21
CA ILE A 83 40.79 21.01 -17.04
C ILE A 83 41.07 22.20 -17.96
N ARG A 84 42.05 23.04 -17.61
CA ARG A 84 42.73 23.90 -18.57
C ARG A 84 44.10 23.30 -18.90
N SER A 85 44.26 23.08 -20.19
CA SER A 85 45.43 22.63 -20.92
C SER A 85 46.73 23.37 -20.58
N THR A 86 47.83 22.62 -20.49
CA THR A 86 49.05 22.84 -21.28
C THR A 86 50.03 21.65 -21.11
N TRP A 87 50.27 20.92 -22.20
CA TRP A 87 51.59 20.59 -22.81
C TRP A 87 52.82 20.62 -21.86
N LEU A 88 53.66 19.59 -21.72
CA LEU A 88 54.44 18.82 -22.71
C LEU A 88 55.05 17.56 -22.03
N GLY A 89 55.30 16.51 -22.82
CA GLY A 89 56.52 15.69 -22.66
C GLY A 89 56.35 14.20 -22.33
N THR A 90 56.40 13.36 -23.38
CA THR A 90 56.97 11.98 -23.43
C THR A 90 56.41 10.92 -22.46
N GLY A 91 55.95 9.73 -22.88
CA GLY A 91 56.41 8.94 -24.01
C GLY A 91 55.50 7.74 -24.27
N ILE A 92 55.66 7.24 -25.49
CA ILE A 92 54.87 6.24 -26.19
C ILE A 92 55.07 4.87 -25.53
N ALA A 93 54.18 4.47 -24.61
CA ALA A 93 54.09 3.08 -24.15
C ALA A 93 52.71 2.67 -23.59
N THR A 94 51.79 3.59 -23.32
CA THR A 94 50.54 3.30 -22.59
C THR A 94 49.27 3.21 -23.44
N VAL A 95 49.33 3.56 -24.74
CA VAL A 95 48.13 3.67 -25.59
C VAL A 95 47.49 2.30 -25.89
N VAL A 96 48.26 1.21 -25.98
CA VAL A 96 47.70 -0.10 -26.37
C VAL A 96 46.93 -0.78 -25.23
N LEU A 97 47.32 -0.57 -23.96
CA LEU A 97 46.65 -1.18 -22.81
C LEU A 97 45.36 -0.46 -22.41
N VAL A 98 45.27 0.86 -22.63
CA VAL A 98 44.06 1.62 -22.30
C VAL A 98 42.93 1.32 -23.30
N VAL A 99 43.25 1.10 -24.58
CA VAL A 99 42.24 0.79 -25.60
C VAL A 99 41.65 -0.61 -25.40
N SER A 100 42.45 -1.62 -25.04
CA SER A 100 41.93 -2.97 -24.78
C SER A 100 41.10 -3.04 -23.49
N ALA A 101 41.51 -2.36 -22.42
CA ALA A 101 40.75 -2.30 -21.18
C ALA A 101 39.42 -1.54 -21.32
N THR A 102 39.38 -0.46 -22.12
CA THR A 102 38.13 0.28 -22.37
C THR A 102 37.15 -0.48 -23.26
N VAL A 103 37.63 -1.26 -24.23
CA VAL A 103 36.75 -2.12 -25.04
C VAL A 103 36.14 -3.25 -24.21
N ILE A 104 36.92 -3.89 -23.32
CA ILE A 104 36.40 -4.94 -22.42
C ILE A 104 35.40 -4.35 -21.41
N TRP A 105 35.68 -3.17 -20.86
CA TRP A 105 34.77 -2.49 -19.93
C TRP A 105 33.48 -2.02 -20.60
N ALA A 106 33.53 -1.56 -21.85
CA ALA A 106 32.35 -1.17 -22.63
C ALA A 106 31.47 -2.35 -23.04
N VAL A 107 32.03 -3.55 -23.19
CA VAL A 107 31.30 -4.78 -23.53
C VAL A 107 30.72 -5.49 -22.29
N GLN A 108 31.29 -5.27 -21.10
CA GLN A 108 30.83 -5.89 -19.84
C GLN A 108 29.99 -4.98 -18.93
N LEU A 109 29.77 -3.72 -19.28
CA LEU A 109 28.73 -2.93 -18.63
C LEU A 109 27.39 -3.63 -18.89
N PRO A 110 26.68 -4.09 -17.83
CA PRO A 110 25.34 -4.59 -18.00
C PRO A 110 24.54 -3.44 -18.59
N ARG A 111 24.09 -3.61 -19.83
CA ARG A 111 22.98 -2.80 -20.34
C ARG A 111 21.85 -3.11 -19.37
N HIS A 112 21.56 -2.19 -18.46
CA HIS A 112 20.22 -2.12 -17.91
C HIS A 112 19.34 -1.88 -19.12
N ASP A 113 18.86 -2.98 -19.73
CA ASP A 113 17.72 -2.90 -20.60
C ASP A 113 16.66 -2.22 -19.74
N ALA A 114 16.33 -0.97 -20.07
CA ALA A 114 15.18 -0.30 -19.50
C ALA A 114 13.99 -1.16 -19.90
N GLN A 115 13.64 -2.07 -19.02
CA GLN A 115 12.53 -2.97 -19.17
C GLN A 115 11.30 -2.09 -19.42
N SER A 116 10.48 -2.46 -20.40
CA SER A 116 9.38 -1.57 -20.81
C SER A 116 8.47 -1.32 -19.61
N PRO A 117 7.88 -0.12 -19.45
CA PRO A 117 6.91 0.15 -18.38
C PRO A 117 5.79 -0.90 -18.31
N ASP A 118 5.43 -1.46 -19.46
CA ASP A 118 4.53 -2.61 -19.58
C ASP A 118 5.04 -3.85 -18.83
N ALA A 119 6.31 -4.24 -19.02
CA ALA A 119 6.90 -5.40 -18.37
C ALA A 119 7.11 -5.19 -16.86
N ASP A 120 7.51 -3.98 -16.44
CA ASP A 120 7.65 -3.62 -15.03
C ASP A 120 6.30 -3.68 -14.30
N TYR A 121 5.25 -3.11 -14.91
CA TYR A 121 3.89 -3.16 -14.37
C TYR A 121 3.37 -4.59 -14.24
N LEU A 122 3.53 -5.41 -15.29
CA LEU A 122 3.07 -6.81 -15.27
C LEU A 122 3.86 -7.65 -14.25
N SER A 123 5.16 -7.38 -14.07
CA SER A 123 5.94 -8.03 -13.01
C SER A 123 5.42 -7.62 -11.63
N ALA A 124 5.22 -6.32 -11.38
CA ALA A 124 4.73 -5.81 -10.12
C ALA A 124 3.33 -6.35 -9.76
N LEU A 125 2.43 -6.51 -10.74
CA LEU A 125 1.13 -7.16 -10.55
C LEU A 125 1.26 -8.63 -10.14
N LYS A 126 2.20 -9.36 -10.75
CA LYS A 126 2.45 -10.77 -10.44
C LYS A 126 3.05 -10.91 -9.04
N ASP A 127 4.05 -10.09 -8.71
CA ASP A 127 4.76 -10.10 -7.43
C ASP A 127 3.84 -9.70 -6.25
N SER A 128 2.86 -8.83 -6.51
CA SER A 128 1.85 -8.42 -5.52
C SER A 128 0.61 -9.33 -5.45
N GLY A 129 0.51 -10.36 -6.31
CA GLY A 129 -0.66 -11.25 -6.39
C GLY A 129 -1.91 -10.62 -7.01
N LEU A 130 -1.84 -9.37 -7.47
CA LEU A 130 -2.95 -8.61 -8.04
C LEU A 130 -3.27 -8.98 -9.50
N ALA A 131 -2.38 -9.72 -10.16
CA ALA A 131 -2.60 -10.21 -11.52
C ALA A 131 -3.89 -11.04 -11.67
N THR A 132 -4.36 -11.68 -10.59
CA THR A 132 -5.59 -12.49 -10.57
C THR A 132 -6.86 -11.68 -10.80
N GLY A 133 -6.83 -10.35 -10.61
CA GLY A 133 -7.93 -9.45 -10.90
C GLY A 133 -8.15 -9.17 -12.40
N PHE A 134 -7.28 -9.68 -13.27
CA PHE A 134 -7.33 -9.43 -14.71
C PHE A 134 -7.43 -10.75 -15.51
N ASN A 135 -8.28 -10.76 -16.53
CA ASN A 135 -8.44 -11.94 -17.40
C ASN A 135 -7.24 -12.19 -18.32
N SER A 136 -6.36 -11.19 -18.53
CA SER A 136 -5.14 -11.30 -19.33
C SER A 136 -4.19 -10.14 -19.08
N ASP A 137 -2.90 -10.32 -19.41
CA ASP A 137 -1.88 -9.26 -19.38
C ASP A 137 -2.28 -8.06 -20.27
N ALA A 138 -2.92 -8.31 -21.42
CA ALA A 138 -3.43 -7.26 -22.30
C ALA A 138 -4.54 -6.42 -21.65
N ASN A 139 -5.45 -7.06 -20.91
CA ASN A 139 -6.50 -6.35 -20.16
C ASN A 139 -5.92 -5.54 -19.00
N ALA A 140 -4.90 -6.07 -18.30
CA ALA A 140 -4.20 -5.35 -17.25
C ALA A 140 -3.53 -4.08 -17.79
N LEU A 141 -2.82 -4.18 -18.92
CA LEU A 141 -2.19 -3.02 -19.57
C LEU A 141 -3.21 -2.01 -20.09
N ALA A 142 -4.32 -2.47 -20.67
CA ALA A 142 -5.40 -1.59 -21.12
C ALA A 142 -6.03 -0.83 -19.94
N HIS A 143 -6.30 -1.54 -18.83
CA HIS A 143 -6.79 -0.95 -17.58
C HIS A 143 -5.80 0.08 -17.04
N ALA A 144 -4.52 -0.26 -16.94
CA ALA A 144 -3.48 0.63 -16.43
C ALA A 144 -3.39 1.97 -17.21
N ARG A 145 -3.47 1.89 -18.55
CA ARG A 145 -3.49 3.08 -19.41
C ARG A 145 -4.80 3.88 -19.25
N SER A 146 -5.92 3.20 -19.06
CA SER A 146 -7.21 3.85 -18.78
C SER A 146 -7.19 4.63 -17.47
N VAL A 147 -6.58 4.09 -16.41
CA VAL A 147 -6.41 4.78 -15.12
C VAL A 147 -5.66 6.09 -15.31
N CYS A 148 -4.51 6.07 -15.99
CA CYS A 148 -3.75 7.30 -16.24
C CYS A 148 -4.54 8.31 -17.07
N LYS A 149 -5.27 7.88 -18.09
CA LYS A 149 -6.13 8.76 -18.87
C LYS A 149 -7.22 9.42 -17.99
N GLN A 150 -7.86 8.65 -17.11
CA GLN A 150 -8.88 9.19 -16.20
C GLN A 150 -8.31 10.26 -15.25
N LEU A 151 -7.08 10.08 -14.77
CA LEU A 151 -6.41 11.08 -13.93
C LEU A 151 -6.05 12.35 -14.71
N GLU A 152 -5.63 12.20 -15.97
CA GLU A 152 -5.35 13.32 -16.87
C GLU A 152 -6.60 14.14 -17.19
N ASP A 153 -7.75 13.48 -17.29
CA ASP A 153 -9.05 14.09 -17.52
C ASP A 153 -9.64 14.75 -16.25
N GLY A 154 -8.90 14.75 -15.13
CA GLY A 154 -9.29 15.39 -13.87
C GLY A 154 -10.10 14.51 -12.92
N GLY A 155 -10.05 13.18 -13.11
CA GLY A 155 -10.62 12.21 -12.18
C GLY A 155 -9.99 12.25 -10.78
N PRO A 156 -10.62 11.62 -9.78
CA PRO A 156 -10.09 11.57 -8.44
C PRO A 156 -8.76 10.79 -8.41
N GLN A 157 -7.76 11.30 -7.69
CA GLN A 157 -6.45 10.63 -7.52
C GLN A 157 -6.54 9.52 -6.47
N GLN A 158 -7.39 8.53 -6.72
CA GLN A 158 -7.57 7.38 -5.85
C GLN A 158 -7.96 6.14 -6.66
N GLY A 159 -7.69 4.96 -6.10
CA GLY A 159 -8.07 3.69 -6.72
C GLY A 159 -7.56 2.50 -5.94
N LEU A 160 -7.73 1.30 -6.48
CA LEU A 160 -7.25 0.08 -5.87
C LEU A 160 -5.72 -0.03 -5.93
N ALA A 161 -5.15 -0.98 -5.20
CA ALA A 161 -3.70 -1.22 -5.20
C ALA A 161 -3.14 -1.48 -6.62
N ALA A 162 -3.90 -2.14 -7.48
CA ALA A 162 -3.51 -2.37 -8.89
C ALA A 162 -3.43 -1.06 -9.69
N ASP A 163 -4.28 -0.08 -9.36
CA ASP A 163 -4.30 1.24 -10.00
C ASP A 163 -3.07 2.04 -9.57
N LYS A 164 -2.65 1.93 -8.30
CA LYS A 164 -1.41 2.54 -7.84
C LYS A 164 -0.19 2.04 -8.63
N LEU A 165 -0.09 0.73 -8.86
CA LEU A 165 0.99 0.17 -9.68
C LEU A 165 0.94 0.70 -11.13
N ALA A 166 -0.26 0.89 -11.68
CA ALA A 166 -0.42 1.49 -13.00
C ALA A 166 0.04 2.95 -13.01
N VAL A 167 -0.33 3.73 -11.99
CA VAL A 167 0.08 5.13 -11.86
C VAL A 167 1.59 5.25 -11.74
N ASP A 168 2.23 4.39 -10.94
CA ASP A 168 3.67 4.37 -10.75
C ASP A 168 4.42 4.06 -12.05
N ALA A 169 3.90 3.16 -12.86
CA ALA A 169 4.52 2.75 -14.13
C ALA A 169 4.26 3.74 -15.28
N PHE A 170 3.03 4.25 -15.42
CA PHE A 170 2.59 4.93 -16.65
C PHE A 170 2.35 6.44 -16.50
N CYS A 171 2.05 6.93 -15.29
CA CYS A 171 1.80 8.35 -15.06
C CYS A 171 2.33 8.80 -13.69
N PRO A 172 3.66 8.72 -13.46
CA PRO A 172 4.28 8.92 -12.14
C PRO A 172 4.05 10.32 -11.54
N ARG A 173 3.64 11.30 -12.34
CA ARG A 173 3.23 12.63 -11.84
C ARG A 173 2.06 12.59 -10.85
N PHE A 174 1.23 11.56 -10.90
CA PHE A 174 0.11 11.37 -9.97
C PHE A 174 0.46 10.43 -8.82
N SER A 175 1.64 9.82 -8.83
CA SER A 175 2.05 8.77 -7.89
C SER A 175 2.04 9.25 -6.43
N GLU A 176 2.58 10.43 -6.16
CA GLU A 176 2.75 10.96 -4.80
C GLU A 176 1.41 11.26 -4.10
N GLY A 177 0.41 11.73 -4.86
CA GLY A 177 -0.92 12.07 -4.35
C GLY A 177 -1.97 10.97 -4.46
N PHE A 178 -1.60 9.80 -5.01
CA PHE A 178 -2.57 8.74 -5.28
C PHE A 178 -2.96 7.99 -4.00
N HIS A 179 -4.23 8.11 -3.60
CA HIS A 179 -4.79 7.41 -2.44
C HIS A 179 -5.19 5.98 -2.80
N ILE A 180 -4.62 5.00 -2.09
CA ILE A 180 -4.99 3.59 -2.27
C ILE A 180 -6.22 3.32 -1.42
N LEU A 181 -7.33 2.98 -2.07
CA LEU A 181 -8.59 2.66 -1.40
C LEU A 181 -8.44 1.38 -0.59
N GLU A 182 -8.82 1.47 0.69
CA GLU A 182 -8.85 0.30 1.57
C GLU A 182 -10.00 -0.65 1.16
N THR A 183 -9.72 -1.95 1.20
CA THR A 183 -10.73 -3.00 1.01
C THR A 183 -10.82 -3.83 2.27
N ALA A 184 -12.04 -4.23 2.64
CA ALA A 184 -12.28 -5.04 3.83
C ALA A 184 -13.46 -6.00 3.61
N GLU A 185 -13.54 -7.04 4.43
CA GLU A 185 -14.73 -7.90 4.52
C GLU A 185 -15.61 -7.38 5.66
N ALA A 186 -16.76 -6.80 5.31
CA ALA A 186 -17.76 -6.39 6.28
C ALA A 186 -18.56 -7.62 6.74
N SER A 187 -18.93 -7.65 8.03
CA SER A 187 -19.80 -8.67 8.60
C SER A 187 -20.93 -8.02 9.38
N GLY A 188 -22.11 -8.64 9.30
CA GLY A 188 -23.30 -8.18 10.00
C GLY A 188 -24.18 -9.32 10.48
N THR A 189 -25.02 -9.00 11.45
CA THR A 189 -26.07 -9.88 11.99
C THR A 189 -27.42 -9.22 11.74
N PHE A 190 -28.33 -9.95 11.10
CA PHE A 190 -29.72 -9.59 10.99
C PHE A 190 -30.51 -10.34 12.05
N VAL A 191 -31.29 -9.63 12.86
CA VAL A 191 -32.05 -10.18 13.98
C VAL A 191 -33.53 -9.94 13.72
N LEU A 192 -34.25 -11.04 13.57
CA LEU A 192 -35.71 -11.04 13.56
C LEU A 192 -36.19 -11.25 14.99
N ILE A 193 -37.02 -10.32 15.49
CA ILE A 193 -37.56 -10.37 16.85
C ILE A 193 -39.09 -10.48 16.81
N ASP A 194 -39.65 -11.41 17.58
CA ASP A 194 -41.09 -11.49 17.83
C ASP A 194 -41.36 -11.72 19.32
N THR A 195 -41.76 -10.66 20.01
CA THR A 195 -42.15 -10.73 21.43
C THR A 195 -43.65 -10.95 21.62
N THR A 196 -44.44 -10.91 20.54
CA THR A 196 -45.90 -11.00 20.58
C THR A 196 -46.37 -12.46 20.60
N LYS A 197 -46.18 -13.14 21.73
CA LYS A 197 -46.60 -14.54 21.91
C LYS A 197 -48.12 -14.74 22.08
N GLU A 198 -48.98 -13.83 21.61
CA GLU A 198 -50.38 -13.90 22.00
C GLU A 198 -51.05 -15.19 21.53
N PHE A 199 -50.75 -15.72 20.34
CA PHE A 199 -51.30 -17.02 19.90
C PHE A 199 -50.44 -17.82 18.88
N VAL A 200 -49.63 -17.16 18.05
CA VAL A 200 -48.79 -17.80 17.01
C VAL A 200 -47.52 -16.98 16.86
N SER A 201 -46.33 -17.60 16.94
CA SER A 201 -45.08 -16.89 16.65
C SER A 201 -44.90 -16.71 15.13
N SER A 202 -44.40 -15.54 14.74
CA SER A 202 -43.94 -15.24 13.37
C SER A 202 -42.50 -15.72 13.14
N ILE A 203 -41.95 -16.48 14.08
CA ILE A 203 -40.67 -17.18 13.99
C ILE A 203 -40.92 -18.66 14.27
N ASP A 204 -40.56 -19.51 13.32
CA ASP A 204 -40.54 -20.96 13.54
C ASP A 204 -39.11 -21.41 13.87
N SER A 205 -38.99 -22.29 14.87
CA SER A 205 -37.71 -22.79 15.34
C SER A 205 -37.78 -24.27 15.69
N ASP A 206 -36.76 -25.02 15.28
CA ASP A 206 -36.58 -26.45 15.60
C ASP A 206 -35.70 -26.67 16.85
N GLY A 207 -35.36 -25.59 17.57
CA GLY A 207 -34.47 -25.58 18.74
C GLY A 207 -32.98 -25.35 18.43
N ALA A 208 -32.58 -25.33 17.16
CA ALA A 208 -31.22 -24.97 16.74
C ALA A 208 -31.22 -23.93 15.61
N ASN A 209 -32.13 -24.11 14.65
CA ASN A 209 -32.37 -23.23 13.55
C ASN A 209 -33.69 -22.50 13.71
N CYS A 210 -33.81 -21.37 13.05
CA CYS A 210 -35.03 -20.59 13.02
C CYS A 210 -35.18 -19.87 11.68
N HIS A 211 -36.43 -19.54 11.35
CA HIS A 211 -36.76 -18.72 10.19
C HIS A 211 -38.05 -17.96 10.42
N GLY A 212 -38.27 -16.90 9.65
CA GLY A 212 -39.51 -16.15 9.70
C GLY A 212 -40.66 -16.95 9.08
N THR A 213 -41.84 -16.82 9.67
CA THR A 213 -43.09 -17.36 9.15
C THR A 213 -44.15 -16.26 9.12
N HIS A 214 -45.31 -16.55 8.55
CA HIS A 214 -46.42 -15.60 8.47
C HIS A 214 -46.00 -14.25 7.86
N GLY A 215 -46.06 -13.18 8.64
CA GLY A 215 -45.67 -11.83 8.25
C GLY A 215 -44.19 -11.66 7.95
N TYR A 216 -43.33 -12.65 8.28
CA TYR A 216 -41.90 -12.67 8.00
C TYR A 216 -41.47 -13.89 7.16
N ALA A 217 -42.40 -14.56 6.47
CA ALA A 217 -42.09 -15.74 5.65
C ALA A 217 -41.08 -15.50 4.50
N ASP A 218 -40.78 -14.24 4.19
CA ASP A 218 -39.74 -13.83 3.25
C ASP A 218 -38.33 -13.72 3.88
N ILE A 219 -38.20 -13.96 5.19
CA ILE A 219 -36.95 -13.89 5.94
C ILE A 219 -36.53 -15.29 6.39
N GLY A 220 -35.37 -15.72 5.88
CA GLY A 220 -34.76 -17.01 6.20
C GLY A 220 -33.37 -17.14 5.58
N SER A 221 -32.77 -18.33 5.72
CA SER A 221 -31.53 -18.66 5.02
C SER A 221 -31.69 -18.45 3.50
N GLY A 222 -30.70 -17.82 2.88
CA GLY A 222 -30.73 -17.49 1.46
C GLY A 222 -31.47 -16.18 1.10
N THR A 223 -32.07 -15.48 2.07
CA THR A 223 -32.69 -14.16 1.82
C THR A 223 -31.63 -13.21 1.25
N PRO A 224 -31.88 -12.54 0.12
CA PRO A 224 -30.87 -11.72 -0.52
C PRO A 224 -30.53 -10.49 0.33
N VAL A 225 -29.24 -10.20 0.43
CA VAL A 225 -28.70 -8.97 1.03
C VAL A 225 -27.98 -8.21 -0.07
N MET A 226 -28.45 -6.99 -0.35
CA MET A 226 -27.86 -6.12 -1.35
C MET A 226 -27.16 -4.95 -0.68
N VAL A 227 -26.03 -4.55 -1.23
CA VAL A 227 -25.28 -3.39 -0.76
C VAL A 227 -25.11 -2.42 -1.93
N LYS A 228 -25.56 -1.18 -1.73
CA LYS A 228 -25.49 -0.12 -2.73
C LYS A 228 -24.70 1.08 -2.20
N ASN A 229 -24.23 1.93 -3.09
CA ASN A 229 -23.77 3.26 -2.69
C ASN A 229 -24.94 4.27 -2.63
N GLY A 230 -24.67 5.52 -2.24
CA GLY A 230 -25.70 6.55 -2.16
C GLY A 230 -26.24 7.03 -3.51
N LYS A 231 -25.67 6.58 -4.64
CA LYS A 231 -26.19 6.77 -6.00
C LYS A 231 -27.11 5.62 -6.44
N GLY A 232 -27.24 4.56 -5.63
CA GLY A 232 -28.03 3.37 -5.93
C GLY A 232 -27.29 2.32 -6.77
N GLU A 233 -25.98 2.50 -7.03
CA GLU A 233 -25.17 1.50 -7.72
C GLU A 233 -24.95 0.30 -6.80
N VAL A 234 -25.17 -0.91 -7.32
CA VAL A 234 -24.94 -2.15 -6.57
C VAL A 234 -23.44 -2.39 -6.45
N LEU A 235 -22.93 -2.43 -5.22
CA LEU A 235 -21.54 -2.69 -4.90
C LEU A 235 -21.28 -4.18 -4.62
N ALA A 236 -22.21 -4.82 -3.92
CA ALA A 236 -22.13 -6.24 -3.57
C ALA A 236 -23.52 -6.85 -3.42
N SER A 237 -23.58 -8.18 -3.59
CA SER A 237 -24.76 -9.01 -3.35
C SER A 237 -24.32 -10.24 -2.58
N THR A 238 -25.03 -10.57 -1.51
CA THR A 238 -24.83 -11.77 -0.70
C THR A 238 -26.20 -12.29 -0.24
N SER A 239 -26.22 -13.25 0.67
CA SER A 239 -27.45 -13.76 1.28
C SER A 239 -27.29 -13.93 2.78
N LEU A 240 -28.40 -13.93 3.50
CA LEU A 240 -28.43 -14.38 4.89
C LEU A 240 -27.97 -15.84 4.97
N GLY A 241 -27.11 -16.13 5.95
CA GLY A 241 -26.74 -17.49 6.33
C GLY A 241 -27.87 -18.22 7.06
N GLU A 242 -27.53 -19.33 7.70
CA GLU A 242 -28.48 -20.06 8.54
C GLU A 242 -28.95 -19.18 9.72
N GLY A 243 -30.26 -19.27 10.00
CA GLY A 243 -30.86 -18.59 11.13
C GLY A 243 -30.67 -19.42 12.39
N HIS A 244 -30.17 -18.83 13.46
CA HIS A 244 -29.99 -19.48 14.76
C HIS A 244 -30.68 -18.71 15.87
N GLY A 245 -31.28 -19.44 16.80
CA GLY A 245 -31.99 -18.88 17.93
C GLY A 245 -33.27 -19.65 18.26
N ASP A 246 -34.28 -18.92 18.73
CA ASP A 246 -35.54 -19.47 19.22
C ASP A 246 -36.74 -18.80 18.54
N ASP A 247 -37.94 -19.06 19.07
CA ASP A 247 -39.20 -18.51 18.58
C ASP A 247 -39.41 -17.01 18.91
N ILE A 248 -38.41 -16.35 19.52
CA ILE A 248 -38.42 -14.92 19.89
C ILE A 248 -37.31 -14.18 19.14
N ASN A 249 -36.09 -14.73 19.11
CA ASN A 249 -34.92 -14.10 18.52
C ASN A 249 -34.31 -15.04 17.49
N CYS A 250 -34.43 -14.69 16.21
CA CYS A 250 -33.79 -15.42 15.13
C CYS A 250 -32.68 -14.60 14.47
N ARG A 251 -31.44 -15.08 14.56
CA ARG A 251 -30.23 -14.36 14.13
C ARG A 251 -29.64 -14.99 12.87
N PHE A 252 -29.39 -14.16 11.86
CA PHE A 252 -28.77 -14.54 10.60
C PHE A 252 -27.47 -13.76 10.40
N THR A 253 -26.40 -14.44 10.03
CA THR A 253 -25.12 -13.78 9.73
C THR A 253 -24.95 -13.58 8.23
N PHE A 254 -24.24 -12.52 7.83
CA PHE A 254 -23.89 -12.27 6.45
C PHE A 254 -22.57 -11.52 6.34
N LYS A 255 -21.90 -11.66 5.20
CA LYS A 255 -20.63 -10.99 4.89
C LYS A 255 -20.59 -10.53 3.45
N PHE A 256 -19.89 -9.44 3.20
CA PHE A 256 -19.69 -8.88 1.85
C PHE A 256 -18.42 -8.03 1.79
N PRO A 257 -17.76 -7.96 0.63
CA PRO A 257 -16.62 -7.07 0.44
C PRO A 257 -17.07 -5.61 0.39
N ILE A 258 -16.26 -4.72 0.95
CA ILE A 258 -16.40 -3.26 0.86
C ILE A 258 -15.10 -2.62 0.39
N THR A 259 -15.21 -1.47 -0.26
CA THR A 259 -14.07 -0.69 -0.77
C THR A 259 -14.31 0.77 -0.50
N GLU A 260 -13.38 1.41 0.21
CA GLU A 260 -13.39 2.84 0.52
C GLU A 260 -13.71 3.71 -0.72
N GLY A 261 -14.19 4.94 -0.50
CA GLY A 261 -14.42 5.93 -1.56
C GLY A 261 -15.88 6.09 -1.97
N GLN A 262 -16.79 5.32 -1.37
CA GLN A 262 -18.24 5.54 -1.48
C GLN A 262 -18.70 6.61 -0.50
N ASP A 263 -19.75 7.36 -0.86
CA ASP A 263 -20.36 8.38 -0.01
C ASP A 263 -21.05 7.76 1.22
N ARG A 264 -21.68 6.61 1.03
CA ARG A 264 -22.32 5.76 2.05
C ARG A 264 -22.58 4.37 1.49
N TYR A 265 -22.86 3.43 2.37
CA TYR A 265 -23.23 2.05 2.04
C TYR A 265 -24.66 1.80 2.53
N VAL A 266 -25.53 1.44 1.59
CA VAL A 266 -26.93 1.14 1.85
C VAL A 266 -27.11 -0.37 1.79
N VAL A 267 -27.29 -1.00 2.96
CA VAL A 267 -27.53 -2.44 3.11
C VAL A 267 -29.03 -2.68 3.14
N SER A 268 -29.53 -3.56 2.29
CA SER A 268 -30.95 -3.95 2.26
C SER A 268 -31.08 -5.45 2.37
N VAL A 269 -31.98 -5.91 3.25
CA VAL A 269 -32.25 -7.34 3.46
C VAL A 269 -33.65 -7.65 2.90
N GLY A 270 -33.70 -8.48 1.86
CA GLY A 270 -34.93 -8.80 1.15
C GLY A 270 -35.66 -7.53 0.68
N ARG A 271 -36.89 -7.34 1.16
CA ARG A 271 -37.72 -6.14 0.89
C ARG A 271 -38.02 -5.34 2.15
N ARG A 272 -37.29 -5.57 3.25
CA ARG A 272 -37.62 -5.10 4.60
C ARG A 272 -36.90 -3.81 5.02
N GLY A 273 -36.46 -3.02 4.05
CA GLY A 273 -35.88 -1.69 4.28
C GLY A 273 -34.41 -1.59 3.88
N GLU A 274 -33.89 -0.39 4.07
CA GLU A 274 -32.53 0.02 3.69
C GLU A 274 -31.84 0.69 4.89
N PHE A 275 -30.61 0.27 5.19
CA PHE A 275 -29.83 0.73 6.34
C PHE A 275 -28.54 1.38 5.84
N SER A 276 -28.30 2.63 6.23
CA SER A 276 -27.14 3.41 5.77
C SER A 276 -25.99 3.34 6.76
N PHE A 277 -24.80 2.99 6.28
CA PHE A 277 -23.57 2.90 7.05
C PHE A 277 -22.41 3.66 6.37
N SER A 278 -21.41 4.07 7.14
CA SER A 278 -20.13 4.53 6.63
C SER A 278 -19.15 3.38 6.43
N PHE A 279 -18.08 3.61 5.66
CA PHE A 279 -16.98 2.65 5.50
C PHE A 279 -16.41 2.21 6.86
N GLU A 280 -16.16 3.17 7.76
CA GLU A 280 -15.61 2.92 9.09
C GLU A 280 -16.55 2.12 10.02
N GLN A 281 -17.86 2.22 9.83
CA GLN A 281 -18.81 1.38 10.57
C GLN A 281 -18.73 -0.07 10.09
N LEU A 282 -18.74 -0.28 8.77
CA LEU A 282 -18.72 -1.62 8.19
C LEU A 282 -17.36 -2.31 8.35
N ARG A 283 -16.26 -1.57 8.23
CA ARG A 283 -14.89 -2.07 8.40
C ARG A 283 -14.62 -2.57 9.81
N ARG A 284 -15.16 -1.89 10.83
CA ARG A 284 -15.07 -2.36 12.23
C ARG A 284 -15.85 -3.66 12.45
N GLY A 285 -16.78 -4.00 11.56
CA GLY A 285 -17.62 -5.18 11.64
C GLY A 285 -18.66 -5.11 12.76
N GLY A 286 -19.45 -6.18 12.87
CA GLY A 286 -20.40 -6.35 13.97
C GLY A 286 -21.61 -5.41 13.91
N ILE A 287 -22.05 -5.02 12.71
CA ILE A 287 -23.31 -4.30 12.58
C ILE A 287 -24.48 -5.24 12.93
N GLU A 288 -25.44 -4.75 13.69
CA GLU A 288 -26.67 -5.47 14.04
C GLU A 288 -27.86 -4.72 13.45
N ILE A 289 -28.70 -5.43 12.70
CA ILE A 289 -29.90 -4.91 12.06
C ILE A 289 -31.08 -5.65 12.66
N HIS A 290 -32.05 -4.92 13.19
CA HIS A 290 -33.22 -5.50 13.84
C HIS A 290 -34.47 -5.30 12.98
N LEU A 291 -35.30 -6.34 12.90
CA LEU A 291 -36.63 -6.30 12.31
C LEU A 291 -37.61 -6.96 13.28
N GLY A 292 -38.76 -6.33 13.52
CA GLY A 292 -39.73 -6.77 14.51
C GLY A 292 -39.81 -5.82 15.70
N GLU A 293 -40.34 -6.29 16.82
CA GLU A 293 -40.51 -5.52 18.06
C GLU A 293 -39.35 -5.67 19.05
#